data_AF-A0A8S1DMA6-F1
#
_entry.id   AF-A0A8S1DMA6-F1
#
_cell.length_a   1.000
_cell.length_b   1.000
_cell.length_c   1.000
_cell.angle_alpha   90.00
_cell.angle_beta   90.00
_cell.angle_gamma   90.00
#
_symmetry.space_group_name_H-M   'P 1'
#
loop_
_entity.id
_entity.type
_entity.pdbx_description
1 polymer ?
#
loop_
_entity_poly.entity_id
_entity_poly.type
_entity_poly.pdbx_seq_one_letter_code
_entity_poly.pdbx_strand_id
1 'polypeptide(L)'
;MLKDDDSPDAVFSEENAFKTPSSESSDIGRKWYRKAEHRIFVNRSLHLQKIKFYGFDMDYTLAEYKSPQYETLGFNLVKQRLVHMGYPAEILEFGYDPSFPVRGLWFDSTYGNLLKVDAYGNILVCVHGFEFLKFSEVYELYPNKFLQLDYNRTYVLNTLFNLPETYLLACLIDFFTNSSDFIREKTGVKGGDIFMSYKSIFQDVRNAVDWVHIHGDLKSKTIENMEEYVKRDPRLPTVLTRLRESGAKTFLLTNSDYNFTNKIMTFLFDFPHGARPDEPHRDWKMYFDYIVVDACKPSFFGEGTILRQVDVQTGALKIGIHVGPIQQGFVYSGGNCDVFTQMIGAKGKDVLYVGDHIFGDILKSKKIRGWRTFLVVPELVQELHVWTDKCNLFQELQALDVRLGDMYKNLDSSAKEKPDISKLRQAIRDATHKMDLTYGMMGSLFRSGSRQTFFSSQVVRYADLYAATLLNLIYYPFSYMFRAPAMLVSTTFSFKDLTMRSLLVRCRTNRLSRTSSASLWNRR
;
A
#
# COMPACT_ATOMS: atom_id res chain seq x y z
N MET A 1 50.24 -57.91 21.63
CA MET A 1 49.49 -59.15 21.89
C MET A 1 48.03 -58.74 22.08
N LEU A 2 47.19 -59.12 21.10
CA LEU A 2 45.71 -59.04 21.05
C LEU A 2 45.10 -57.61 20.98
N LYS A 3 44.62 -57.13 19.82
CA LYS A 3 43.41 -57.49 19.00
C LYS A 3 42.19 -56.66 19.41
N ASP A 4 41.71 -55.75 18.53
CA ASP A 4 40.55 -55.87 17.60
C ASP A 4 39.22 -55.68 18.38
N ASP A 5 38.17 -54.94 18.04
CA ASP A 5 37.57 -54.27 16.86
C ASP A 5 36.74 -53.08 17.44
N ASP A 6 36.25 -52.04 16.76
CA ASP A 6 35.73 -51.95 15.40
C ASP A 6 35.69 -50.49 14.91
N SER A 7 35.78 -50.39 13.60
CA SER A 7 36.02 -49.28 12.65
C SER A 7 34.84 -48.28 12.43
N PRO A 8 34.89 -47.32 11.45
CA PRO A 8 35.88 -46.26 11.26
C PRO A 8 35.29 -44.88 10.84
N ASP A 9 36.13 -43.85 11.07
CA ASP A 9 36.52 -42.73 10.20
C ASP A 9 35.60 -42.10 9.13
N ALA A 10 35.32 -40.81 9.38
CA ALA A 10 35.97 -39.66 8.75
C ALA A 10 35.88 -39.42 7.22
N VAL A 11 35.49 -38.16 6.94
CA VAL A 11 35.89 -37.28 5.82
C VAL A 11 35.39 -37.68 4.44
N PHE A 12 34.61 -36.80 3.80
CA PHE A 12 34.90 -36.34 2.44
C PHE A 12 34.20 -35.01 2.13
N SER A 13 35.03 -34.05 1.72
CA SER A 13 34.69 -32.89 0.90
C SER A 13 34.29 -33.34 -0.51
N GLU A 14 33.25 -32.75 -1.08
CA GLU A 14 32.97 -32.77 -2.54
C GLU A 14 32.47 -31.36 -2.92
N GLU A 15 33.26 -30.54 -3.59
CA GLU A 15 33.56 -30.54 -5.03
C GLU A 15 32.39 -30.19 -5.95
N ASN A 16 32.68 -29.17 -6.77
CA ASN A 16 31.95 -28.68 -7.92
C ASN A 16 31.37 -29.81 -8.79
N ALA A 17 30.03 -29.92 -8.83
CA ALA A 17 29.34 -30.62 -9.90
C ALA A 17 28.84 -29.63 -10.96
N PHE A 18 29.69 -29.38 -11.96
CA PHE A 18 29.26 -28.95 -13.29
C PHE A 18 28.25 -29.98 -13.83
N LYS A 19 26.97 -29.61 -13.96
CA LYS A 19 25.99 -30.39 -14.73
C LYS A 19 25.96 -29.90 -16.17
N THR A 20 26.45 -30.73 -17.08
CA THR A 20 26.25 -30.62 -18.53
C THR A 20 24.77 -30.77 -18.89
N PRO A 21 24.30 -30.09 -19.96
CA PRO A 21 22.89 -30.00 -20.28
C PRO A 21 22.43 -31.28 -20.99
N SER A 22 21.38 -31.93 -20.48
CA SER A 22 20.72 -33.03 -21.17
C SER A 22 19.24 -32.73 -21.41
N SER A 23 18.86 -32.93 -22.66
CA SER A 23 17.52 -32.91 -23.25
C SER A 23 16.79 -31.56 -23.28
N GLU A 24 16.84 -30.94 -24.46
CA GLU A 24 15.90 -29.93 -24.95
C GLU A 24 14.46 -30.48 -24.85
N SER A 25 13.80 -30.16 -23.74
CA SER A 25 12.34 -30.06 -23.71
C SER A 25 12.01 -28.57 -23.71
N SER A 26 11.09 -28.17 -24.57
CA SER A 26 10.71 -26.79 -24.84
C SER A 26 10.20 -26.07 -23.58
N ASP A 27 11.08 -25.36 -22.87
CA ASP A 27 10.76 -24.54 -21.69
C ASP A 27 10.17 -23.16 -22.10
N ILE A 28 9.26 -23.16 -23.07
CA ILE A 28 8.50 -21.97 -23.48
C ILE A 28 7.37 -21.78 -22.47
N GLY A 29 7.68 -21.27 -21.27
CA GLY A 29 6.61 -20.88 -20.34
C GLY A 29 6.95 -20.70 -18.86
N ARG A 30 8.12 -21.09 -18.36
CA ARG A 30 8.42 -20.91 -16.92
C ARG A 30 8.62 -19.43 -16.56
N LYS A 31 7.58 -18.84 -15.96
CA LYS A 31 7.69 -17.55 -15.27
C LYS A 31 8.34 -17.80 -13.90
N TRP A 32 9.56 -17.31 -13.71
CA TRP A 32 10.23 -17.38 -12.43
C TRP A 32 9.78 -16.23 -11.53
N TYR A 33 9.39 -16.56 -10.29
CA TYR A 33 9.00 -15.58 -9.28
C TYR A 33 9.75 -15.84 -7.99
N ARG A 34 10.24 -14.77 -7.36
CA ARG A 34 10.71 -14.82 -5.97
C ARG A 34 9.53 -15.16 -5.05
N LYS A 35 9.83 -15.68 -3.86
CA LYS A 35 8.85 -15.83 -2.77
C LYS A 35 8.08 -14.52 -2.60
N ALA A 36 6.79 -14.63 -2.30
CA ALA A 36 5.87 -13.48 -2.25
C ALA A 36 6.36 -12.40 -1.26
N GLU A 37 6.88 -12.83 -0.10
CA GLU A 37 7.49 -11.98 0.93
C GLU A 37 8.70 -11.15 0.44
N HIS A 38 9.48 -11.66 -0.52
CA HIS A 38 10.66 -11.01 -1.09
C HIS A 38 10.37 -10.30 -2.43
N ARG A 39 9.10 -10.23 -2.82
CA ARG A 39 8.72 -9.75 -4.15
C ARG A 39 8.48 -8.24 -4.14
N ILE A 40 8.89 -7.59 -5.23
CA ILE A 40 8.42 -6.26 -5.61
C ILE A 40 7.45 -6.49 -6.77
N PHE A 41 6.21 -6.05 -6.57
CA PHE A 41 5.15 -6.13 -7.56
C PHE A 41 5.20 -4.91 -8.48
N VAL A 42 4.73 -5.10 -9.72
CA VAL A 42 4.97 -4.15 -10.82
C VAL A 42 3.67 -3.82 -11.52
N ASN A 43 3.23 -2.56 -11.43
CA ASN A 43 2.10 -2.05 -12.20
C ASN A 43 2.57 -1.42 -13.51
N ARG A 44 3.75 -0.78 -13.52
CA ARG A 44 4.36 -0.15 -14.71
C ARG A 44 5.84 -0.47 -14.80
N SER A 45 6.29 -0.82 -16.00
CA SER A 45 7.68 -1.20 -16.25
C SER A 45 8.65 -0.10 -15.79
N LEU A 46 9.70 -0.49 -15.08
CA LEU A 46 10.70 0.41 -14.49
C LEU A 46 12.08 -0.21 -14.66
N HIS A 47 13.01 0.54 -15.24
CA HIS A 47 14.40 0.10 -15.36
C HIS A 47 15.21 0.79 -14.26
N LEU A 48 15.69 0.03 -13.27
CA LEU A 48 16.39 0.59 -12.10
C LEU A 48 17.66 1.35 -12.50
N GLN A 49 18.35 0.92 -13.56
CA GLN A 49 19.57 1.58 -14.06
C GLN A 49 19.31 3.03 -14.51
N LYS A 50 18.06 3.40 -14.82
CA LYS A 50 17.70 4.78 -15.20
C LYS A 50 17.39 5.67 -14.01
N ILE A 51 17.24 5.11 -12.82
CA ILE A 51 16.98 5.86 -11.60
C ILE A 51 18.30 6.42 -11.10
N LYS A 52 18.35 7.73 -10.87
CA LYS A 52 19.53 8.45 -10.36
C LYS A 52 19.33 8.92 -8.93
N PHE A 53 18.09 9.02 -8.47
CA PHE A 53 17.76 9.46 -7.12
C PHE A 53 16.72 8.52 -6.50
N TYR A 54 17.02 8.03 -5.31
CA TYR A 54 16.09 7.25 -4.49
C TYR A 54 15.68 8.10 -3.30
N GLY A 55 14.40 8.48 -3.26
CA GLY A 55 13.84 9.27 -2.18
C GLY A 55 12.97 8.43 -1.27
N PHE A 56 13.02 8.72 0.03
CA PHE A 56 12.31 7.93 1.04
C PHE A 56 11.49 8.84 1.94
N ASP A 57 10.27 8.40 2.25
CA ASP A 57 9.59 8.80 3.48
C ASP A 57 10.16 8.06 4.69
N MET A 58 9.91 8.55 5.91
CA MET A 58 10.35 7.90 7.14
C MET A 58 9.27 7.00 7.73
N ASP A 59 8.19 7.58 8.26
CA ASP A 59 7.16 6.89 9.02
C ASP A 59 6.43 5.86 8.14
N TYR A 60 6.24 4.64 8.64
CA TYR A 60 5.69 3.47 7.91
C TYR A 60 6.38 3.09 6.59
N THR A 61 7.52 3.72 6.27
CA THR A 61 8.32 3.44 5.08
C THR A 61 9.70 2.89 5.43
N LEU A 62 10.53 3.70 6.10
CA LEU A 62 11.79 3.28 6.71
C LEU A 62 11.56 2.78 8.13
N ALA A 63 10.72 3.50 8.89
CA ALA A 63 10.33 3.19 10.26
C ALA A 63 8.95 2.51 10.26
N GLU A 64 8.93 1.18 10.15
CA GLU A 64 7.69 0.43 10.28
C GLU A 64 7.34 0.26 11.77
N TYR A 65 6.19 0.80 12.18
CA TYR A 65 5.70 0.64 13.55
C TYR A 65 5.11 -0.76 13.78
N LYS A 66 5.25 -1.30 14.99
CA LYS A 66 4.77 -2.63 15.37
C LYS A 66 3.26 -2.61 15.63
N SER A 67 2.55 -3.51 14.95
CA SER A 67 1.11 -3.73 15.11
C SER A 67 0.82 -4.94 15.99
N PRO A 68 -0.14 -4.88 16.94
CA PRO A 68 -1.07 -3.77 17.19
C PRO A 68 -0.59 -2.76 18.26
N GLN A 69 0.66 -2.86 18.72
CA GLN A 69 1.18 -2.09 19.86
C GLN A 69 1.06 -0.58 19.63
N TYR A 70 1.49 -0.11 18.45
CA TYR A 70 1.55 1.31 18.14
C TYR A 70 0.14 1.90 17.93
N GLU A 71 -0.74 1.17 17.25
CA GLU A 71 -2.13 1.54 17.09
C GLU A 71 -2.85 1.62 18.44
N THR A 72 -2.60 0.66 19.33
CA THR A 72 -3.16 0.65 20.69
C THR A 72 -2.69 1.85 21.51
N LEU A 73 -1.41 2.23 21.41
CA LEU A 73 -0.88 3.44 22.04
C LEU A 73 -1.60 4.69 21.54
N GLY A 74 -1.68 4.86 20.21
CA GLY A 74 -2.39 5.99 19.59
C GLY A 74 -3.86 6.04 20.01
N PHE A 75 -4.55 4.90 19.96
CA PHE A 75 -5.95 4.79 20.38
C PHE A 75 -6.16 5.25 21.83
N ASN A 76 -5.31 4.76 22.74
CA ASN A 76 -5.41 5.08 24.16
C ASN A 76 -5.16 6.56 24.48
N LEU A 77 -4.22 7.19 23.79
CA LEU A 77 -3.96 8.62 23.95
C LEU A 77 -5.09 9.48 23.38
N VAL A 78 -5.67 9.08 22.25
CA VAL A 78 -6.78 9.81 21.61
C VAL A 78 -8.04 9.76 22.49
N LYS A 79 -8.41 8.59 23.04
CA LYS A 79 -9.58 8.50 23.96
C LYS A 79 -9.38 9.35 25.22
N GLN A 80 -8.17 9.36 25.80
CA GLN A 80 -7.84 10.23 26.94
C GLN A 80 -8.00 11.71 26.57
N ARG A 81 -7.53 12.10 25.39
CA ARG A 81 -7.69 13.46 24.89
C ARG A 81 -9.15 13.86 24.69
N LEU A 82 -9.99 12.96 24.17
CA LEU A 82 -11.42 13.22 24.01
C LEU A 82 -12.13 13.41 25.36
N VAL A 83 -11.81 12.60 26.38
CA VAL A 83 -12.36 12.81 27.73
C VAL A 83 -11.94 14.17 28.30
N HIS A 84 -10.69 14.59 28.10
CA HIS A 84 -10.26 15.94 28.47
C HIS A 84 -10.99 17.05 27.69
N MET A 85 -11.53 16.76 26.51
CA MET A 85 -12.37 17.68 25.72
C MET A 85 -13.84 17.68 26.15
N GLY A 86 -14.23 16.82 27.11
CA GLY A 86 -15.59 16.73 27.65
C GLY A 86 -16.41 15.54 27.15
N TYR A 87 -15.81 14.57 26.46
CA TYR A 87 -16.49 13.32 26.14
C TYR A 87 -16.72 12.47 27.42
N PRO A 88 -17.75 11.60 27.45
CA PRO A 88 -18.06 10.77 28.61
C PRO A 88 -16.89 9.88 29.04
N ALA A 89 -16.69 9.71 30.35
CA ALA A 89 -15.53 8.97 30.89
C ALA A 89 -15.56 7.47 30.53
N GLU A 90 -16.74 6.93 30.24
CA GLU A 90 -17.00 5.55 29.85
C GLU A 90 -16.19 5.14 28.61
N ILE A 91 -15.84 6.08 27.73
CA ILE A 91 -15.03 5.77 26.54
C ILE A 91 -13.61 5.30 26.89
N LEU A 92 -13.14 5.53 28.12
CA LEU A 92 -11.84 5.03 28.59
C LEU A 92 -11.81 3.50 28.68
N GLU A 93 -12.97 2.85 28.80
CA GLU A 93 -13.09 1.39 28.82
C GLU A 93 -12.94 0.75 27.44
N PHE A 94 -12.95 1.54 26.36
CA PHE A 94 -12.74 1.00 25.02
C PHE A 94 -11.34 0.38 24.90
N GLY A 95 -11.29 -0.86 24.41
CA GLY A 95 -10.05 -1.55 24.02
C GLY A 95 -9.89 -1.57 22.50
N TYR A 96 -8.69 -1.29 22.00
CA TYR A 96 -8.39 -1.33 20.56
C TYR A 96 -8.48 -2.77 20.03
N ASP A 97 -9.31 -2.99 19.00
CA ASP A 97 -9.41 -4.27 18.30
C ASP A 97 -8.82 -4.15 16.88
N PRO A 98 -7.65 -4.75 16.61
CA PRO A 98 -7.03 -4.71 15.28
C PRO A 98 -7.78 -5.52 14.22
N SER A 99 -8.74 -6.38 14.61
CA SER A 99 -9.50 -7.20 13.66
C SER A 99 -10.61 -6.45 12.91
N PHE A 100 -10.97 -5.26 13.39
CA PHE A 100 -12.01 -4.43 12.79
C PHE A 100 -11.51 -3.51 11.66
N PRO A 101 -10.59 -2.56 11.90
CA PRO A 101 -10.29 -1.53 10.92
C PRO A 101 -9.46 -2.07 9.76
N VAL A 102 -9.76 -1.58 8.55
CA VAL A 102 -8.90 -1.74 7.37
C VAL A 102 -8.57 -0.36 6.81
N ARG A 103 -7.36 -0.19 6.27
CA ARG A 103 -6.95 1.07 5.68
C ARG A 103 -7.75 1.39 4.41
N GLY A 104 -7.94 2.67 4.12
CA GLY A 104 -8.59 3.17 2.92
C GLY A 104 -10.12 3.27 2.99
N LEU A 105 -10.72 3.06 4.17
CA LEU A 105 -12.15 3.30 4.40
C LEU A 105 -12.49 4.78 4.27
N TRP A 106 -13.74 5.03 3.89
CA TRP A 106 -14.32 6.36 3.80
C TRP A 106 -15.22 6.58 5.00
N PHE A 107 -15.00 7.65 5.75
CA PHE A 107 -15.96 8.08 6.77
C PHE A 107 -16.92 9.10 6.15
N ASP A 108 -18.21 8.78 6.15
CA ASP A 108 -19.28 9.71 5.76
C ASP A 108 -19.73 10.53 6.97
N SER A 109 -19.24 11.76 7.06
CA SER A 109 -19.56 12.67 8.16
C SER A 109 -21.03 13.12 8.22
N THR A 110 -21.81 12.87 7.16
CA THR A 110 -23.25 13.18 7.19
C THR A 110 -24.04 12.12 7.93
N TYR A 111 -23.74 10.83 7.72
CA TYR A 111 -24.53 9.72 8.29
C TYR A 111 -23.76 8.87 9.31
N GLY A 112 -22.51 9.20 9.62
CA GLY A 112 -21.72 8.51 10.64
C GLY A 112 -21.31 7.09 10.22
N ASN A 113 -21.22 6.82 8.92
CA ASN A 113 -20.94 5.49 8.40
C ASN A 113 -19.48 5.33 7.96
N LEU A 114 -18.90 4.18 8.26
CA LEU A 114 -17.68 3.70 7.62
C LEU A 114 -18.06 2.94 6.34
N LEU A 115 -17.51 3.39 5.22
CA LEU A 115 -17.79 2.88 3.90
C LEU A 115 -16.53 2.27 3.29
N LYS A 116 -16.63 1.02 2.87
CA LYS A 116 -15.68 0.42 1.93
C LYS A 116 -16.23 0.63 0.53
N VAL A 117 -15.49 1.30 -0.34
CA VAL A 117 -15.97 1.66 -1.67
C VAL A 117 -15.02 1.19 -2.77
N ASP A 118 -15.53 1.06 -4.00
CA ASP A 118 -14.71 0.82 -5.19
C ASP A 118 -14.17 2.11 -5.83
N ALA A 119 -13.43 1.95 -6.93
CA ALA A 119 -12.82 3.06 -7.69
C ALA A 119 -13.81 4.13 -8.17
N TYR A 120 -15.09 3.77 -8.27
CA TYR A 120 -16.17 4.61 -8.80
C TYR A 120 -17.08 5.14 -7.69
N GLY A 121 -16.73 4.94 -6.41
CA GLY A 121 -17.57 5.38 -5.29
C GLY A 121 -18.78 4.49 -5.01
N ASN A 122 -18.88 3.31 -5.65
CA ASN A 122 -19.93 2.37 -5.31
C ASN A 122 -19.61 1.71 -3.96
N ILE A 123 -20.63 1.60 -3.11
CA ILE A 123 -20.48 1.06 -1.77
C ILE A 123 -20.38 -0.47 -1.84
N LEU A 124 -19.33 -1.02 -1.22
CA LEU A 124 -19.07 -2.45 -1.06
C LEU A 124 -19.58 -2.92 0.30
N VAL A 125 -19.17 -2.22 1.36
CA VAL A 125 -19.54 -2.46 2.76
C VAL A 125 -19.91 -1.12 3.40
N CYS A 126 -20.95 -1.11 4.24
CA CYS A 126 -21.39 0.05 5.00
C CYS A 126 -21.62 -0.37 6.45
N VAL A 127 -20.97 0.30 7.39
CA VAL A 127 -21.06 0.01 8.82
C VAL A 127 -21.41 1.28 9.58
N HIS A 128 -22.38 1.20 10.49
CA HIS A 128 -22.76 2.26 11.41
C HIS A 128 -22.43 1.82 12.84
N GLY A 129 -21.41 2.42 13.46
CA GLY A 129 -20.84 1.87 14.69
C GLY A 129 -20.24 0.49 14.41
N PHE A 130 -20.82 -0.56 15.02
CA PHE A 130 -20.50 -1.96 14.70
C PHE A 130 -21.61 -2.69 13.92
N GLU A 131 -22.69 -1.99 13.55
CA GLU A 131 -23.80 -2.55 12.78
C GLU A 131 -23.48 -2.56 11.28
N PHE A 132 -23.39 -3.75 10.69
CA PHE A 132 -23.26 -3.92 9.24
C PHE A 132 -24.63 -3.75 8.57
N LEU A 133 -24.81 -2.65 7.83
CA LEU A 133 -26.10 -2.32 7.23
C LEU A 133 -26.44 -3.27 6.06
N LYS A 134 -27.69 -3.72 6.02
CA LYS A 134 -28.24 -4.51 4.92
C LYS A 134 -28.43 -3.64 3.69
N PHE A 135 -28.56 -4.28 2.52
CA PHE A 135 -28.74 -3.55 1.27
C PHE A 135 -29.91 -2.56 1.29
N SER A 136 -31.05 -2.93 1.88
CA SER A 136 -32.21 -2.04 1.99
C SER A 136 -31.89 -0.75 2.75
N GLU A 137 -31.22 -0.86 3.89
CA GLU A 137 -30.85 0.27 4.74
C GLU A 137 -29.80 1.16 4.05
N VAL A 138 -28.85 0.54 3.34
CA VAL A 138 -27.90 1.26 2.49
C VAL A 138 -28.62 2.03 1.38
N TYR A 139 -29.67 1.49 0.77
CA TYR A 139 -30.45 2.20 -0.27
C TYR A 139 -31.25 3.38 0.28
N GLU A 140 -31.68 3.34 1.53
CA GLU A 140 -32.37 4.47 2.17
C GLU A 140 -31.44 5.67 2.40
N LEU A 141 -30.17 5.41 2.74
CA LEU A 141 -29.15 6.45 2.95
C LEU A 141 -28.44 6.83 1.64
N TYR A 142 -28.25 5.88 0.75
CA TYR A 142 -27.53 6.00 -0.52
C TYR A 142 -28.37 5.40 -1.65
N PRO A 143 -29.34 6.14 -2.22
CA PRO A 143 -30.30 5.60 -3.21
C PRO A 143 -29.68 4.93 -4.44
N ASN A 144 -28.48 5.34 -4.83
CA ASN A 144 -27.74 4.72 -5.95
C ASN A 144 -26.62 3.77 -5.49
N LYS A 145 -26.58 3.41 -4.20
CA LYS A 145 -25.49 2.67 -3.56
C LYS A 145 -24.11 3.24 -3.93
N PHE A 146 -24.05 4.56 -4.00
CA PHE A 146 -22.94 5.33 -4.53
C PHE A 146 -22.75 6.57 -3.66
N LEU A 147 -21.50 6.92 -3.42
CA LEU A 147 -21.10 8.17 -2.83
C LEU A 147 -20.03 8.82 -3.70
N GLN A 148 -20.29 10.05 -4.13
CA GLN A 148 -19.27 10.86 -4.78
C GLN A 148 -18.23 11.28 -3.74
N LEU A 149 -16.95 11.15 -4.08
CA LEU A 149 -15.88 11.65 -3.22
C LEU A 149 -15.94 13.18 -3.18
N ASP A 150 -16.46 13.73 -2.09
CA ASP A 150 -16.45 15.14 -1.75
C ASP A 150 -15.75 15.32 -0.40
N TYR A 151 -14.62 16.03 -0.39
CA TYR A 151 -13.81 16.22 0.81
C TYR A 151 -14.50 17.03 1.92
N ASN A 152 -15.62 17.70 1.64
CA ASN A 152 -16.43 18.37 2.66
C ASN A 152 -17.33 17.43 3.48
N ARG A 153 -17.64 16.26 2.90
CA ARG A 153 -18.51 15.22 3.47
C ARG A 153 -17.73 13.96 3.84
N THR A 154 -16.75 13.59 3.04
CA THR A 154 -16.06 12.31 3.10
C THR A 154 -14.60 12.50 3.47
N TYR A 155 -14.16 11.78 4.50
CA TYR A 155 -12.76 11.65 4.83
C TYR A 155 -12.26 10.25 4.45
N VAL A 156 -11.11 10.18 3.77
CA VAL A 156 -10.51 8.91 3.36
C VAL A 156 -9.34 8.58 4.29
N LEU A 157 -9.47 7.49 5.05
CA LEU A 157 -8.55 7.04 6.08
C LEU A 157 -7.38 6.26 5.43
N ASN A 158 -6.46 6.98 4.76
CA ASN A 158 -5.48 6.42 3.81
C ASN A 158 -4.18 5.86 4.42
N THR A 159 -3.83 6.22 5.65
CA THR A 159 -2.54 5.86 6.28
C THR A 159 -2.75 4.88 7.43
N LEU A 160 -1.69 4.20 7.84
CA LEU A 160 -1.75 3.32 9.01
C LEU A 160 -1.96 4.10 10.32
N PHE A 161 -1.56 5.38 10.37
CA PHE A 161 -1.93 6.29 11.46
C PHE A 161 -3.44 6.50 11.60
N ASN A 162 -4.23 6.23 10.55
CA ASN A 162 -5.68 6.35 10.61
C ASN A 162 -6.37 5.11 11.21
N LEU A 163 -5.68 3.99 11.45
CA LEU A 163 -6.32 2.77 11.99
C LEU A 163 -6.92 2.98 13.39
N PRO A 164 -6.25 3.65 14.35
CA PRO A 164 -6.82 3.93 15.67
C PRO A 164 -8.12 4.74 15.59
N GLU A 165 -8.13 5.83 14.81
CA GLU A 165 -9.32 6.67 14.68
C GLU A 165 -10.44 6.01 13.88
N THR A 166 -10.10 5.14 12.91
CA THR A 166 -11.10 4.36 12.17
C THR A 166 -11.92 3.52 13.14
N TYR A 167 -11.24 2.83 14.06
CA TYR A 167 -11.90 2.02 15.08
C TYR A 167 -12.58 2.88 16.15
N LEU A 168 -11.95 3.97 16.59
CA LEU A 168 -12.54 4.87 17.59
C LEU A 168 -13.83 5.53 17.10
N LEU A 169 -13.92 5.90 15.82
CA LEU A 169 -15.15 6.39 15.21
C LEU A 169 -16.24 5.32 15.29
N ALA A 170 -15.94 4.05 14.98
CA ALA A 170 -16.91 2.96 15.16
C ALA A 170 -17.35 2.82 16.63
N CYS A 171 -16.42 2.84 17.59
CA CYS A 171 -16.73 2.78 19.01
C CYS A 171 -17.65 3.92 19.46
N LEU A 172 -17.34 5.16 19.08
CA LEU A 172 -18.11 6.34 19.49
C LEU A 172 -19.50 6.34 18.87
N ILE A 173 -19.61 6.03 17.58
CA ILE A 173 -20.90 5.95 16.89
C ILE A 173 -21.75 4.85 17.52
N ASP A 174 -21.18 3.68 17.82
CA ASP A 174 -21.87 2.59 18.49
C ASP A 174 -22.33 2.98 19.91
N PHE A 175 -21.42 3.53 20.71
CA PHE A 175 -21.69 3.97 22.08
C PHE A 175 -22.84 4.97 22.15
N PHE A 176 -22.80 6.02 21.33
CA PHE A 176 -23.86 7.03 21.36
C PHE A 176 -25.17 6.53 20.73
N THR A 177 -25.11 5.61 19.78
CA THR A 177 -26.31 5.05 19.15
C THR A 177 -27.05 4.10 20.08
N ASN A 178 -26.32 3.36 20.93
CA ASN A 178 -26.87 2.35 21.83
C ASN A 178 -27.06 2.83 23.27
N SER A 179 -26.62 4.04 23.61
CA SER A 179 -26.82 4.63 24.94
C SER A 179 -28.28 5.06 25.15
N SER A 180 -28.81 4.81 26.35
CA SER A 180 -30.16 5.26 26.74
C SER A 180 -30.30 6.77 26.85
N ASP A 181 -29.18 7.50 26.99
CA ASP A 181 -29.16 8.94 27.22
C ASP A 181 -29.26 9.74 25.91
N PHE A 182 -29.14 9.06 24.76
CA PHE A 182 -29.11 9.67 23.45
C PHE A 182 -30.18 9.07 22.52
N ILE A 183 -30.76 9.93 21.70
CA ILE A 183 -31.68 9.55 20.64
C ILE A 183 -30.93 9.62 19.32
N ARG A 184 -30.86 8.50 18.59
CA ARG A 184 -30.30 8.44 17.24
C ARG A 184 -31.12 9.28 16.28
N GLU A 185 -30.47 10.19 15.57
CA GLU A 185 -31.03 10.94 14.46
C GLU A 185 -30.29 10.61 13.16
N LYS A 186 -30.83 11.07 12.03
CA LYS A 186 -30.26 10.76 10.71
C LYS A 186 -28.81 11.27 10.54
N THR A 187 -28.47 12.40 11.17
CA THR A 187 -27.17 13.07 10.99
C THR A 187 -26.37 13.24 12.28
N GLY A 188 -26.76 12.53 13.34
CA GLY A 188 -26.13 12.65 14.64
C GLY A 188 -26.93 11.99 15.74
N VAL A 189 -26.69 12.42 16.96
CA VAL A 189 -27.39 11.98 18.17
C VAL A 189 -27.82 13.17 19.00
N LYS A 190 -28.93 13.04 19.73
CA LYS A 190 -29.47 14.10 20.60
C LYS A 190 -29.58 13.61 22.04
N GLY A 191 -28.93 14.29 22.98
CA GLY A 191 -29.04 14.06 24.42
C GLY A 191 -29.55 15.31 25.12
N GLY A 192 -30.77 15.28 25.66
CA GLY A 192 -31.45 16.47 26.18
C GLY A 192 -31.56 17.58 25.14
N ASP A 193 -31.05 18.77 25.46
CA ASP A 193 -31.02 19.94 24.57
C ASP A 193 -29.76 20.01 23.68
N ILE A 194 -28.88 19.00 23.74
CA ILE A 194 -27.62 18.98 23.01
C ILE A 194 -27.72 18.03 21.82
N PHE A 195 -27.43 18.55 20.62
CA PHE A 195 -27.31 17.76 19.39
C PHE A 195 -25.84 17.65 18.99
N MET A 196 -25.37 16.41 18.78
CA MET A 196 -24.03 16.13 18.28
C MET A 196 -24.12 15.52 16.88
N SER A 197 -23.73 16.29 15.87
CA SER A 197 -23.63 15.76 14.51
C SER A 197 -22.50 14.73 14.39
N TYR A 198 -22.65 13.77 13.49
CA TYR A 198 -21.54 12.83 13.20
C TYR A 198 -20.31 13.56 12.63
N LYS A 199 -20.52 14.68 11.96
CA LYS A 199 -19.45 15.56 11.48
C LYS A 199 -18.68 16.22 12.63
N SER A 200 -19.35 16.71 13.67
CA SER A 200 -18.67 17.28 14.83
C SER A 200 -17.91 16.22 15.63
N ILE A 201 -18.50 15.02 15.82
CA ILE A 201 -17.80 13.90 16.45
C ILE A 201 -16.52 13.56 15.68
N PHE A 202 -16.60 13.45 14.36
CA PHE A 202 -15.43 13.22 13.53
C PHE A 202 -14.39 14.33 13.63
N GLN A 203 -14.82 15.59 13.65
CA GLN A 203 -13.91 16.72 13.79
C GLN A 203 -13.17 16.71 15.13
N ASP A 204 -13.86 16.35 16.22
CA ASP A 204 -13.24 16.22 17.54
C ASP A 204 -12.22 15.08 17.56
N VAL A 205 -12.55 13.91 16.99
CA VAL A 205 -11.61 12.79 16.85
C VAL A 205 -10.39 13.22 16.04
N ARG A 206 -10.58 13.88 14.90
CA ARG A 206 -9.47 14.40 14.08
C ARG A 206 -8.59 15.38 14.85
N ASN A 207 -9.20 16.35 15.53
CA ASN A 207 -8.49 17.32 16.35
C ASN A 207 -7.71 16.64 17.49
N ALA A 208 -8.28 15.61 18.11
CA ALA A 208 -7.63 14.84 19.16
C ALA A 208 -6.43 14.03 18.62
N VAL A 209 -6.58 13.38 17.45
CA VAL A 209 -5.49 12.66 16.77
C VAL A 209 -4.36 13.62 16.43
N ASP A 210 -4.67 14.77 15.81
CA ASP A 210 -3.66 15.76 15.44
C ASP A 210 -2.97 16.34 16.67
N TRP A 211 -3.73 16.64 17.73
CA TRP A 211 -3.15 17.10 18.99
C TRP A 211 -2.21 16.05 19.59
N VAL A 212 -2.59 14.78 19.63
CA VAL A 212 -1.77 13.69 20.16
C VAL A 212 -0.46 13.51 19.38
N HIS A 213 -0.47 13.69 18.06
CA HIS A 213 0.73 13.57 17.22
C HIS A 213 1.65 14.79 17.27
N ILE A 214 1.09 16.00 17.44
CA ILE A 214 1.84 17.26 17.36
C ILE A 214 2.26 17.76 18.74
N HIS A 215 1.36 17.70 19.72
CA HIS A 215 1.52 18.33 21.05
C HIS A 215 1.49 17.32 22.20
N GLY A 216 0.89 16.15 22.00
CA GLY A 216 0.73 15.13 23.04
C GLY A 216 1.91 14.17 23.16
N ASP A 217 1.70 13.12 23.94
CA ASP A 217 2.77 12.22 24.40
C ASP A 217 3.06 11.05 23.46
N LEU A 218 2.46 11.00 22.26
CA LEU A 218 2.67 9.85 21.36
C LEU A 218 4.14 9.71 21.00
N LYS A 219 4.78 10.79 20.55
CA LYS A 219 6.20 10.79 20.17
C LYS A 219 7.11 10.48 21.36
N SER A 220 6.88 11.11 22.52
CA SER A 220 7.70 10.88 23.73
C SER A 220 7.60 9.43 24.20
N LYS A 221 6.39 8.87 24.34
CA LYS A 221 6.19 7.47 24.72
C LYS A 221 6.77 6.49 23.70
N THR A 222 6.72 6.83 22.41
CA THR A 222 7.37 6.02 21.36
C THR A 222 8.88 5.98 21.55
N ILE A 223 9.49 7.13 21.82
CA ILE A 223 10.94 7.26 22.04
C ILE A 223 11.38 6.54 23.31
N GLU A 224 10.59 6.60 24.38
CA GLU A 224 10.88 5.95 25.66
C GLU A 224 10.95 4.42 25.55
N ASN A 225 10.24 3.83 24.58
CA ASN A 225 10.24 2.38 24.37
C ASN A 225 10.22 2.00 22.87
N MET A 226 11.27 2.40 22.14
CA MET A 226 11.34 2.15 20.69
C MET A 226 11.35 0.67 20.31
N GLU A 227 11.96 -0.20 21.15
CA GLU A 227 11.95 -1.64 20.94
C GLU A 227 10.53 -2.21 20.93
N GLU A 228 9.58 -1.66 21.69
CA GLU A 228 8.19 -2.11 21.68
C GLU A 228 7.41 -1.61 20.46
N TYR A 229 7.78 -0.46 19.91
CA TYR A 229 6.94 0.24 18.93
C TYR A 229 7.51 0.28 17.51
N VAL A 230 8.81 0.12 17.30
CA VAL A 230 9.45 0.32 15.99
C VAL A 230 10.19 -0.96 15.58
N LYS A 231 9.94 -1.44 14.37
CA LYS A 231 10.69 -2.55 13.80
C LYS A 231 12.07 -2.07 13.36
N ARG A 232 13.10 -2.80 13.76
CA ARG A 232 14.49 -2.56 13.36
C ARG A 232 14.97 -3.73 12.51
N ASP A 233 15.55 -3.43 11.35
CA ASP A 233 16.01 -4.45 10.40
C ASP A 233 17.47 -4.19 9.97
N PRO A 234 18.41 -5.13 10.23
CA PRO A 234 19.83 -4.94 9.93
C PRO A 234 20.16 -4.84 8.44
N ARG A 235 19.21 -5.16 7.55
CA ARG A 235 19.40 -5.01 6.10
C ARG A 235 19.28 -3.56 5.63
N LEU A 236 18.67 -2.66 6.42
CA LEU A 236 18.43 -1.28 6.01
C LEU A 236 19.73 -0.52 5.67
N PRO A 237 20.77 -0.49 6.53
CA PRO A 237 22.06 0.10 6.18
C PRO A 237 22.66 -0.48 4.89
N THR A 238 22.56 -1.81 4.70
CA THR A 238 23.05 -2.50 3.52
C THR A 238 22.35 -2.04 2.24
N VAL A 239 21.01 -1.95 2.26
CA VAL A 239 20.23 -1.54 1.08
C VAL A 239 20.57 -0.11 0.67
N LEU A 240 20.64 0.82 1.62
CA LEU A 240 20.94 2.22 1.33
C LEU A 240 22.38 2.42 0.83
N THR A 241 23.37 1.74 1.43
CA THR A 241 24.74 1.78 0.93
C THR A 241 24.83 1.22 -0.49
N ARG A 242 24.19 0.08 -0.76
CA ARG A 242 24.18 -0.54 -2.10
C ARG A 242 23.54 0.36 -3.16
N LEU A 243 22.47 1.08 -2.81
CA LEU A 243 21.87 2.07 -3.71
C LEU A 243 22.88 3.17 -4.10
N ARG A 244 23.67 3.65 -3.14
CA ARG A 244 24.71 4.67 -3.40
C ARG A 244 25.89 4.10 -4.20
N GLU A 245 26.32 2.88 -3.90
CA GLU A 245 27.35 2.15 -4.67
C GLU A 245 26.94 1.93 -6.14
N SER A 246 25.64 1.95 -6.46
CA SER A 246 25.16 1.91 -7.86
C SER A 246 25.41 3.19 -8.66
N GLY A 247 25.90 4.25 -8.01
CA GLY A 247 26.10 5.58 -8.59
C GLY A 247 24.87 6.50 -8.48
N ALA A 248 23.78 6.02 -7.89
CA ALA A 248 22.61 6.84 -7.58
C ALA A 248 22.80 7.60 -6.25
N LYS A 249 22.04 8.68 -6.08
CA LYS A 249 21.97 9.44 -4.83
C LYS A 249 20.72 9.06 -4.03
N THR A 250 20.78 9.22 -2.72
CA THR A 250 19.66 8.95 -1.80
C THR A 250 19.21 10.22 -1.11
N PHE A 251 17.91 10.35 -0.84
CA PHE A 251 17.41 11.44 -0.01
C PHE A 251 16.27 11.02 0.93
N LEU A 252 16.22 11.65 2.11
CA LEU A 252 15.09 11.56 3.02
C LEU A 252 14.19 12.79 2.80
N LEU A 253 12.88 12.56 2.71
CA LEU A 253 11.86 13.59 2.60
C LEU A 253 10.67 13.19 3.47
N THR A 254 10.66 13.65 4.72
CA THR A 254 9.68 13.26 5.75
C THR A 254 8.85 14.45 6.23
N ASN A 255 7.60 14.18 6.64
CA ASN A 255 6.75 15.16 7.29
C ASN A 255 7.11 15.40 8.75
N SER A 256 7.81 14.46 9.40
CA SER A 256 8.20 14.56 10.80
C SER A 256 9.28 15.63 10.99
N ASP A 257 9.32 16.21 12.19
CA ASP A 257 10.34 17.19 12.59
C ASP A 257 11.72 16.54 12.77
N TYR A 258 12.78 17.36 12.81
CA TYR A 258 14.14 16.86 12.93
C TYR A 258 14.40 16.09 14.23
N ASN A 259 13.89 16.54 15.37
CA ASN A 259 14.21 15.92 16.66
C ASN A 259 13.64 14.51 16.74
N PHE A 260 12.40 14.33 16.31
CA PHE A 260 11.79 13.02 16.21
C PHE A 260 12.48 12.15 15.15
N THR A 261 12.72 12.70 13.95
CA THR A 261 13.43 12.02 12.87
C THR A 261 14.80 11.51 13.32
N ASN A 262 15.59 12.36 13.97
CA ASN A 262 16.93 12.01 14.43
C ASN A 262 16.91 10.87 15.44
N LYS A 263 15.93 10.85 16.36
CA LYS A 263 15.78 9.78 17.35
C LYS A 263 15.40 8.44 16.70
N ILE A 264 14.37 8.43 15.86
CA ILE A 264 13.91 7.23 15.15
C ILE A 264 15.00 6.69 14.22
N MET A 265 15.60 7.56 13.41
CA MET A 265 16.65 7.15 12.48
C MET A 265 17.93 6.71 13.20
N THR A 266 18.26 7.28 14.36
CA THR A 266 19.38 6.75 15.17
C THR A 266 19.09 5.33 15.62
N PHE A 267 17.89 5.06 16.13
CA PHE A 267 17.49 3.71 16.54
C PHE A 267 17.49 2.71 15.38
N LEU A 268 16.96 3.08 14.22
CA LEU A 268 16.93 2.21 13.03
C LEU A 268 18.32 1.80 12.53
N PHE A 269 19.36 2.58 12.83
CA PHE A 269 20.74 2.33 12.42
C PHE A 269 21.66 1.93 13.57
N ASP A 270 21.14 1.83 14.79
CA ASP A 270 21.88 1.44 15.98
C ASP A 270 22.24 -0.05 15.92
N PHE A 271 23.34 -0.33 15.22
CA PHE A 271 23.96 -1.64 15.10
C PHE A 271 25.46 -1.49 15.38
N PRO A 272 26.14 -2.55 15.87
CA PRO A 272 27.58 -2.48 16.13
C PRO A 272 28.44 -2.37 14.85
N HIS A 273 27.82 -2.32 13.67
CA HIS A 273 28.46 -2.29 12.37
C HIS A 273 27.75 -1.35 11.40
N GLY A 274 28.41 -1.04 10.29
CA GLY A 274 27.86 -0.29 9.16
C GLY A 274 26.98 -1.14 8.25
N ALA A 275 27.16 -1.00 6.93
CA ALA A 275 26.36 -1.73 5.95
C ALA A 275 26.74 -3.21 5.85
N ARG A 276 27.95 -3.53 6.31
CA ARG A 276 28.52 -4.87 6.35
C ARG A 276 29.06 -5.12 7.76
N PRO A 277 29.07 -6.37 8.26
CA PRO A 277 29.51 -6.67 9.63
C PRO A 277 30.96 -6.25 9.94
N ASP A 278 31.80 -6.11 8.91
CA ASP A 278 33.21 -5.68 8.99
C ASP A 278 33.40 -4.15 8.91
N GLU A 279 32.36 -3.39 8.61
CA GLU A 279 32.40 -1.93 8.56
C GLU A 279 32.07 -1.31 9.93
N PRO A 280 32.70 -0.19 10.32
CA PRO A 280 32.33 0.51 11.54
C PRO A 280 30.90 1.08 11.45
N HIS A 281 30.25 1.23 12.60
CA HIS A 281 28.98 1.94 12.71
C HIS A 281 29.08 3.35 12.11
N ARG A 282 28.00 3.81 11.46
CA ARG A 282 27.90 5.13 10.82
C ARG A 282 26.60 5.81 11.23
N ASP A 283 26.68 7.10 11.49
CA ASP A 283 25.50 7.94 11.68
C ASP A 283 24.53 7.84 10.49
N TRP A 284 23.23 7.72 10.76
CA TRP A 284 22.19 7.55 9.75
C TRP A 284 22.22 8.62 8.66
N LYS A 285 22.64 9.85 8.98
CA LYS A 285 22.73 10.98 8.03
C LYS A 285 23.72 10.69 6.89
N MET A 286 24.73 9.84 7.14
CA MET A 286 25.74 9.47 6.14
C MET A 286 25.20 8.55 5.05
N TYR A 287 24.01 7.96 5.23
CA TYR A 287 23.34 7.13 4.24
C TYR A 287 22.47 7.95 3.27
N PHE A 288 22.39 9.26 3.44
CA PHE A 288 21.61 10.17 2.61
C PHE A 288 22.49 11.30 2.05
N ASP A 289 22.37 11.57 0.76
CA ASP A 289 23.02 12.73 0.14
C ASP A 289 22.25 14.02 0.46
N TYR A 290 20.93 13.93 0.65
CA TYR A 290 20.06 15.05 0.99
C TYR A 290 19.02 14.67 2.05
N ILE A 291 18.75 15.55 3.01
CA ILE A 291 17.81 15.28 4.10
C ILE A 291 16.87 16.48 4.24
N VAL A 292 15.57 16.24 4.07
CA VAL A 292 14.50 17.23 4.22
C VAL A 292 13.48 16.70 5.22
N VAL A 293 13.29 17.44 6.31
CA VAL A 293 12.27 17.23 7.35
C VAL A 293 11.14 18.26 7.19
N ASP A 294 10.07 18.14 7.98
CA ASP A 294 8.92 19.07 7.94
C ASP A 294 8.39 19.33 6.52
N ALA A 295 8.39 18.32 5.66
CA ALA A 295 8.11 18.50 4.24
C ALA A 295 6.67 18.98 3.97
N CYS A 296 5.74 18.73 4.90
CA CYS A 296 4.31 19.07 4.75
C CYS A 296 3.67 18.49 3.47
N LYS A 297 4.02 17.26 3.09
CA LYS A 297 3.35 16.51 2.02
C LYS A 297 1.85 16.38 2.34
N PRO A 298 0.94 16.60 1.38
CA PRO A 298 1.18 16.74 -0.07
C PRO A 298 1.56 18.15 -0.55
N SER A 299 1.53 19.18 0.32
CA SER A 299 1.83 20.57 -0.07
C SER A 299 3.20 20.70 -0.71
N PHE A 300 4.20 19.95 -0.23
CA PHE A 300 5.54 19.87 -0.83
C PHE A 300 5.52 19.69 -2.35
N PHE A 301 4.62 18.87 -2.88
CA PHE A 301 4.54 18.59 -4.31
C PHE A 301 3.84 19.70 -5.10
N GLY A 302 3.10 20.59 -4.42
CA GLY A 302 2.49 21.81 -4.96
C GLY A 302 3.30 23.06 -4.62
N GLU A 303 2.70 23.99 -3.89
CA GLU A 303 3.30 25.27 -3.46
C GLU A 303 4.40 25.09 -2.41
N GLY A 304 4.24 24.11 -1.51
CA GLY A 304 5.16 23.82 -0.42
C GLY A 304 5.26 24.96 0.60
N THR A 305 6.41 25.05 1.25
CA THR A 305 6.73 26.08 2.25
C THR A 305 8.10 26.70 1.95
N ILE A 306 8.52 27.68 2.76
CA ILE A 306 9.89 28.20 2.68
C ILE A 306 10.89 27.11 3.03
N LEU A 307 12.01 27.05 2.30
CA LEU A 307 13.11 26.15 2.61
C LEU A 307 13.98 26.75 3.71
N ARG A 308 14.16 26.01 4.80
CA ARG A 308 14.97 26.37 5.97
C ARG A 308 16.12 25.40 6.15
N GLN A 309 17.13 25.78 6.92
CA GLN A 309 18.19 24.87 7.37
C GLN A 309 18.01 24.59 8.86
N VAL A 310 18.20 23.33 9.25
CA VAL A 310 18.17 22.91 10.66
C VAL A 310 19.57 23.07 11.26
N ASP A 311 19.64 23.60 12.47
CA ASP A 311 20.81 23.43 13.32
C ASP A 311 20.74 22.06 14.00
N VAL A 312 21.59 21.15 13.56
CA VAL A 312 21.58 19.73 14.00
C VAL A 312 21.95 19.55 15.47
N GLN A 313 22.58 20.55 16.12
CA GLN A 313 22.96 20.49 17.53
C GLN A 313 21.76 20.80 18.43
N THR A 314 20.98 21.81 18.07
CA THR A 314 19.83 22.29 18.85
C THR A 314 18.50 21.71 18.37
N GLY A 315 18.45 21.25 17.12
CA GLY A 315 17.25 20.86 16.40
C GLY A 315 16.38 22.03 15.95
N ALA A 316 16.79 23.27 16.21
CA ALA A 316 16.05 24.46 15.83
C ALA A 316 16.26 24.83 14.35
N LEU A 317 15.30 25.54 13.76
CA LEU A 317 15.45 26.10 12.42
C LEU A 317 16.30 27.37 12.47
N LYS A 318 17.36 27.42 11.66
CA LYS A 318 18.11 28.66 11.43
C LYS A 318 17.18 29.76 10.89
N ILE A 319 17.47 31.00 11.26
CA ILE A 319 16.69 32.18 10.85
C ILE A 319 16.97 32.48 9.37
N GLY A 320 15.92 32.83 8.62
CA GLY A 320 15.99 33.20 7.21
C GLY A 320 15.69 32.05 6.25
N ILE A 321 15.70 32.33 4.94
CA ILE A 321 15.43 31.36 3.87
C ILE A 321 16.76 30.79 3.38
N HIS A 322 16.84 29.48 3.20
CA HIS A 322 18.02 28.85 2.59
C HIS A 322 18.02 29.11 1.08
N VAL A 323 19.02 29.86 0.60
CA VAL A 323 19.21 30.22 -0.81
C VAL A 323 20.43 29.55 -1.46
N GLY A 324 21.24 28.86 -0.68
CA GLY A 324 22.46 28.19 -1.15
C GLY A 324 22.20 26.81 -1.78
N PRO A 325 23.25 26.13 -2.28
CA PRO A 325 23.14 24.74 -2.70
C PRO A 325 22.75 23.84 -1.52
N ILE A 326 22.05 22.74 -1.82
CA ILE A 326 21.81 21.66 -0.87
C ILE A 326 23.06 20.77 -0.84
N GLN A 327 23.61 20.55 0.35
CA GLN A 327 24.88 19.85 0.56
C GLN A 327 24.71 18.68 1.53
N GLN A 328 25.51 17.65 1.33
CA GLN A 328 25.55 16.49 2.23
C GLN A 328 25.98 16.91 3.65
N GLY A 329 25.43 16.27 4.67
CA GLY A 329 25.73 16.55 6.08
C GLY A 329 24.89 17.67 6.69
N PHE A 330 24.19 18.45 5.88
CA PHE A 330 23.19 19.41 6.36
C PHE A 330 21.78 18.84 6.29
N VAL A 331 20.91 19.35 7.16
CA VAL A 331 19.50 19.00 7.21
C VAL A 331 18.67 20.23 6.88
N TYR A 332 17.66 20.04 6.03
CA TYR A 332 16.77 21.08 5.55
C TYR A 332 15.35 20.83 6.06
N SER A 333 14.54 21.88 6.14
CA SER A 333 13.17 21.82 6.64
C SER A 333 12.23 22.54 5.67
N GLY A 334 11.08 21.95 5.38
CA GLY A 334 10.06 22.51 4.49
C GLY A 334 10.47 22.50 3.01
N GLY A 335 10.24 23.61 2.33
CA GLY A 335 10.51 23.77 0.90
C GLY A 335 9.41 23.23 0.00
N ASN A 336 9.73 23.11 -1.29
CA ASN A 336 8.86 22.52 -2.30
C ASN A 336 9.65 21.66 -3.28
N CYS A 337 8.95 20.79 -3.98
CA CYS A 337 9.53 19.80 -4.87
C CYS A 337 10.28 20.40 -6.06
N ASP A 338 9.85 21.55 -6.59
CA ASP A 338 10.50 22.19 -7.75
C ASP A 338 11.88 22.71 -7.38
N VAL A 339 11.94 23.50 -6.30
CA VAL A 339 13.19 24.06 -5.78
C VAL A 339 14.14 22.93 -5.38
N PHE A 340 13.63 21.92 -4.68
CA PHE A 340 14.44 20.75 -4.28
C PHE A 340 15.01 20.00 -5.51
N THR A 341 14.15 19.68 -6.48
CA THR A 341 14.54 18.96 -7.71
C THR A 341 15.58 19.75 -8.52
N GLN A 342 15.41 21.08 -8.60
CA GLN A 342 16.37 21.97 -9.25
C GLN A 342 17.72 21.98 -8.51
N MET A 343 17.70 22.09 -7.18
CA MET A 343 18.91 22.14 -6.35
C MET A 343 19.72 20.84 -6.42
N ILE A 344 19.07 19.68 -6.50
CA ILE A 344 19.76 18.38 -6.62
C ILE A 344 20.07 17.99 -8.08
N GLY A 345 19.58 18.78 -9.06
CA GLY A 345 19.76 18.51 -10.49
C GLY A 345 18.99 17.30 -11.01
N ALA A 346 17.88 16.92 -10.35
CA ALA A 346 17.05 15.80 -10.76
C ALA A 346 16.08 16.19 -11.88
N LYS A 347 15.66 15.21 -12.69
CA LYS A 347 14.54 15.34 -13.64
C LYS A 347 13.47 14.34 -13.25
N GLY A 348 12.20 14.62 -13.54
CA GLY A 348 11.07 13.85 -12.97
C GLY A 348 11.23 12.32 -12.99
N LYS A 349 11.60 11.73 -14.14
CA LYS A 349 11.76 10.26 -14.27
C LYS A 349 13.07 9.70 -13.70
N ASP A 350 13.99 10.54 -13.28
CA ASP A 350 15.25 10.14 -12.63
C ASP A 350 15.04 9.76 -11.16
N VAL A 351 13.90 10.15 -10.57
CA VAL A 351 13.57 9.91 -9.16
C VAL A 351 12.66 8.69 -9.01
N LEU A 352 13.03 7.77 -8.11
CA LEU A 352 12.12 6.77 -7.52
C LEU A 352 11.82 7.18 -6.08
N TYR A 353 10.61 7.65 -5.83
CA TYR A 353 10.15 8.02 -4.50
C TYR A 353 9.39 6.87 -3.85
N VAL A 354 9.81 6.52 -2.63
CA VAL A 354 9.33 5.41 -1.81
C VAL A 354 8.56 5.98 -0.62
N GLY A 355 7.31 5.58 -0.45
CA GLY A 355 6.44 6.04 0.64
C GLY A 355 5.25 5.09 0.86
N ASP A 356 4.54 5.21 1.98
CA ASP A 356 3.37 4.40 2.32
C ASP A 356 2.05 5.15 2.07
N HIS A 357 2.09 6.48 2.03
CA HIS A 357 0.90 7.30 1.86
C HIS A 357 0.50 7.37 0.37
N ILE A 358 -0.49 6.55 -0.01
CA ILE A 358 -0.98 6.44 -1.39
C ILE A 358 -1.37 7.80 -2.03
N PHE A 359 -1.91 8.73 -1.24
CA PHE A 359 -2.24 10.07 -1.71
C PHE A 359 -1.06 11.05 -1.59
N GLY A 360 -0.53 11.20 -0.37
CA GLY A 360 0.50 12.19 -0.03
C GLY A 360 1.82 11.99 -0.77
N ASP A 361 2.31 10.76 -0.84
CA ASP A 361 3.61 10.42 -1.42
C ASP A 361 3.49 9.98 -2.87
N ILE A 362 2.54 9.09 -3.16
CA ILE A 362 2.50 8.37 -4.44
C ILE A 362 1.70 9.13 -5.49
N LEU A 363 0.41 9.41 -5.24
CA LEU A 363 -0.45 10.06 -6.22
C LEU A 363 0.05 11.46 -6.58
N LYS A 364 0.41 12.27 -5.58
CA LYS A 364 0.81 13.67 -5.78
C LYS A 364 2.17 13.79 -6.46
N SER A 365 3.17 13.02 -6.05
CA SER A 365 4.47 13.00 -6.76
C SER A 365 4.33 12.51 -8.21
N LYS A 366 3.47 11.50 -8.45
CA LYS A 366 3.20 10.98 -9.79
C LYS A 366 2.50 11.99 -10.69
N LYS A 367 1.38 12.56 -10.24
CA LYS A 367 0.53 13.44 -11.05
C LYS A 367 1.17 14.79 -11.31
N ILE A 368 1.78 15.39 -10.28
CA ILE A 368 2.25 16.76 -10.37
C ILE A 368 3.67 16.81 -10.97
N ARG A 369 4.55 15.86 -10.61
CA ARG A 369 5.99 15.94 -10.92
C ARG A 369 6.50 14.82 -11.82
N GLY A 370 5.68 13.80 -12.08
CA GLY A 370 6.06 12.69 -12.94
C GLY A 370 7.15 11.79 -12.36
N TRP A 371 7.34 11.81 -11.04
CA TRP A 371 8.27 10.91 -10.34
C TRP A 371 7.88 9.44 -10.55
N ARG A 372 8.87 8.56 -10.54
CA ARG A 372 8.64 7.12 -10.42
C ARG A 372 8.29 6.82 -8.97
N THR A 373 7.43 5.84 -8.75
CA THR A 373 6.82 5.63 -7.43
C THR A 373 6.92 4.18 -6.98
N PHE A 374 7.28 4.00 -5.71
CA PHE A 374 7.26 2.73 -5.01
C PHE A 374 6.37 2.89 -3.78
N LEU A 375 5.23 2.19 -3.75
CA LEU A 375 4.36 2.17 -2.57
C LEU A 375 4.77 1.05 -1.59
N VAL A 376 5.02 1.40 -0.34
CA VAL A 376 5.14 0.44 0.76
C VAL A 376 3.74 0.13 1.31
N VAL A 377 3.40 -1.15 1.44
CA VAL A 377 2.11 -1.63 1.96
C VAL A 377 2.39 -2.70 3.02
N PRO A 378 2.64 -2.34 4.28
CA PRO A 378 3.03 -3.30 5.32
C PRO A 378 2.03 -4.46 5.48
N GLU A 379 0.72 -4.18 5.31
CA GLU A 379 -0.35 -5.17 5.41
C GLU A 379 -0.25 -6.28 4.34
N LEU A 380 0.53 -6.04 3.28
CA LEU A 380 0.65 -6.97 2.15
C LEU A 380 1.21 -8.34 2.58
N VAL A 381 2.01 -8.41 3.64
CA VAL A 381 2.52 -9.71 4.16
C VAL A 381 1.36 -10.61 4.56
N GLN A 382 0.46 -10.09 5.41
CA GLN A 382 -0.70 -10.83 5.90
C GLN A 382 -1.71 -11.07 4.77
N GLU A 383 -1.95 -10.07 3.92
CA GLU A 383 -2.83 -10.20 2.76
C GLU A 383 -2.38 -11.33 1.81
N LEU A 384 -1.08 -11.45 1.55
CA LEU A 384 -0.52 -12.51 0.70
C LEU A 384 -0.60 -13.89 1.35
N HIS A 385 -0.42 -13.97 2.66
CA HIS A 385 -0.58 -15.22 3.41
C HIS A 385 -2.03 -15.71 3.32
N VAL A 386 -3.00 -14.87 3.69
CA VAL A 386 -4.44 -15.20 3.58
C VAL A 386 -4.84 -15.52 2.14
N TRP A 387 -4.37 -14.73 1.17
CA TRP A 387 -4.64 -14.99 -0.25
C TRP A 387 -4.15 -16.37 -0.69
N THR A 388 -2.95 -16.77 -0.28
CA THR A 388 -2.37 -18.07 -0.65
C THR A 388 -3.16 -19.21 -0.02
N ASP A 389 -3.49 -19.08 1.26
CA ASP A 389 -4.18 -20.11 2.04
C ASP A 389 -5.66 -20.27 1.66
N LYS A 390 -6.31 -19.19 1.23
CA LYS A 390 -7.75 -19.12 0.93
C LYS A 390 -8.07 -18.86 -0.54
N CYS A 391 -7.10 -19.05 -1.45
CA CYS A 391 -7.28 -18.80 -2.88
C CYS A 391 -8.44 -19.61 -3.51
N ASN A 392 -8.77 -20.76 -2.91
CA ASN A 392 -9.91 -21.60 -3.32
C ASN A 392 -11.26 -20.87 -3.19
N LEU A 393 -11.46 -20.03 -2.16
CA LEU A 393 -12.70 -19.23 -2.02
C LEU A 393 -12.85 -18.23 -3.17
N PHE A 394 -11.73 -17.65 -3.61
CA PHE A 394 -11.76 -16.76 -4.77
C PHE A 394 -12.00 -17.51 -6.08
N GLN A 395 -11.45 -18.71 -6.24
CA GLN A 395 -11.74 -19.57 -7.40
C GLN A 395 -13.22 -20.01 -7.45
N GLU A 396 -13.81 -20.33 -6.29
CA GLU A 396 -15.23 -20.62 -6.16
C GLU A 396 -16.08 -19.41 -6.59
N LEU A 397 -15.75 -18.22 -6.10
CA LEU A 397 -16.42 -16.98 -6.49
C LEU A 397 -16.33 -16.72 -8.00
N GLN A 398 -15.15 -16.94 -8.60
CA GLN A 398 -14.97 -16.83 -10.05
C GLN A 398 -15.84 -17.84 -10.83
N ALA A 399 -15.95 -19.08 -10.34
CA ALA A 399 -16.78 -20.09 -10.98
C ALA A 399 -18.27 -19.71 -10.91
N LEU A 400 -18.73 -19.12 -9.81
CA LEU A 400 -20.10 -18.61 -9.67
C LEU A 400 -20.37 -17.44 -10.62
N ASP A 401 -19.41 -16.51 -10.78
CA ASP A 401 -19.51 -15.40 -11.74
C ASP A 401 -19.57 -15.90 -13.19
N VAL A 402 -18.78 -16.92 -13.56
CA VAL A 402 -18.85 -17.56 -14.89
C VAL A 402 -20.21 -18.22 -15.11
N ARG A 403 -20.72 -18.95 -14.11
CA ARG A 403 -22.04 -19.59 -14.18
C ARG A 403 -23.15 -18.56 -14.37
N LEU A 404 -23.04 -17.39 -13.74
CA LEU A 404 -23.99 -16.29 -13.94
C LEU A 404 -23.95 -15.80 -15.39
N GLY A 405 -22.75 -15.64 -15.97
CA GLY A 405 -22.58 -15.31 -17.38
C GLY A 405 -23.21 -16.36 -18.31
N ASP A 406 -23.01 -17.65 -18.03
CA ASP A 406 -23.56 -18.75 -18.82
C ASP A 406 -25.09 -18.78 -18.86
N MET A 407 -25.77 -18.28 -17.82
CA MET A 407 -27.23 -18.17 -17.80
C MET A 407 -27.76 -17.10 -18.76
N TYR A 408 -26.97 -16.06 -19.03
CA TYR A 408 -27.37 -14.93 -19.89
C TYR A 408 -26.76 -14.98 -21.30
N LYS A 409 -25.69 -15.75 -21.54
CA LYS A 409 -24.89 -15.66 -22.78
C LYS A 409 -25.64 -15.88 -24.09
N ASN A 410 -26.71 -16.66 -24.07
CA ASN A 410 -27.52 -16.99 -25.25
C ASN A 410 -28.86 -16.23 -25.27
N LEU A 411 -29.07 -15.31 -24.33
CA LEU A 411 -30.25 -14.45 -24.30
C LEU A 411 -29.95 -13.19 -25.09
N ASP A 412 -30.92 -12.76 -25.90
CA ASP A 412 -30.86 -11.50 -26.64
C ASP A 412 -31.99 -10.55 -26.21
N SER A 413 -32.11 -9.41 -26.88
CA SER A 413 -33.13 -8.40 -26.58
C SER A 413 -34.57 -8.87 -26.82
N SER A 414 -34.78 -10.03 -27.46
CA SER A 414 -36.10 -10.62 -27.68
C SER A 414 -36.54 -11.56 -26.56
N ALA A 415 -35.63 -11.92 -25.64
CA ALA A 415 -35.91 -12.81 -24.51
C ALA A 415 -36.98 -12.20 -23.58
N LYS A 416 -38.15 -12.86 -23.52
CA LYS A 416 -39.27 -12.46 -22.64
C LYS A 416 -39.21 -13.09 -21.26
N GLU A 417 -38.49 -14.20 -21.13
CA GLU A 417 -38.31 -14.91 -19.87
C GLU A 417 -36.94 -14.60 -19.27
N LYS A 418 -36.92 -14.23 -17.99
CA LYS A 418 -35.69 -13.96 -17.24
C LYS A 418 -35.26 -15.21 -16.47
N PRO A 419 -33.98 -15.59 -16.50
CA PRO A 419 -33.49 -16.69 -15.68
C PRO A 419 -33.63 -16.36 -14.19
N ASP A 420 -34.03 -17.35 -13.38
CA ASP A 420 -34.02 -17.20 -11.92
C ASP A 420 -32.59 -17.36 -11.39
N ILE A 421 -32.03 -16.25 -10.94
CA ILE A 421 -30.66 -16.16 -10.40
C ILE A 421 -30.64 -16.02 -8.88
N SER A 422 -31.78 -16.21 -8.18
CA SER A 422 -31.89 -15.94 -6.74
C SER A 422 -30.93 -16.80 -5.92
N LYS A 423 -30.88 -18.12 -6.21
CA LYS A 423 -29.96 -19.06 -5.54
C LYS A 423 -28.49 -18.75 -5.85
N LEU A 424 -28.19 -18.40 -7.11
CA LEU A 424 -26.83 -18.09 -7.53
C LEU A 424 -26.32 -16.77 -6.92
N ARG A 425 -27.17 -15.74 -6.88
CA ARG A 425 -26.88 -14.47 -6.18
C ARG A 425 -26.64 -14.69 -4.69
N GLN A 426 -27.41 -15.57 -4.05
CA GLN A 426 -27.17 -15.92 -2.64
C GLN A 426 -25.80 -16.59 -2.47
N ALA A 427 -25.47 -17.60 -3.29
CA ALA A 427 -24.17 -18.27 -3.23
C ALA A 427 -22.99 -17.30 -3.45
N ILE A 428 -23.11 -16.35 -4.39
CA ILE A 428 -22.10 -15.30 -4.60
C ILE A 428 -21.92 -14.43 -3.35
N ARG A 429 -23.02 -14.04 -2.69
CA ARG A 429 -22.99 -13.26 -1.45
C ARG A 429 -22.34 -14.03 -0.31
N ASP A 430 -22.70 -15.29 -0.13
CA ASP A 430 -22.17 -16.15 0.93
C ASP A 430 -20.67 -16.41 0.74
N ALA A 431 -20.25 -16.72 -0.49
CA ALA A 431 -18.85 -16.89 -0.84
C ALA A 431 -18.04 -15.58 -0.64
N THR A 432 -18.60 -14.44 -1.05
CA THR A 432 -18.00 -13.12 -0.83
C THR A 432 -17.81 -12.83 0.66
N HIS A 433 -18.87 -13.00 1.46
CA HIS A 433 -18.82 -12.76 2.90
C HIS A 433 -17.82 -13.68 3.60
N LYS A 434 -17.85 -14.98 3.28
CA LYS A 434 -16.91 -15.98 3.82
C LYS A 434 -15.46 -15.62 3.48
N MET A 435 -15.19 -15.18 2.24
CA MET A 435 -13.85 -14.76 1.83
C MET A 435 -13.41 -13.50 2.56
N ASP A 436 -14.26 -12.47 2.63
CA ASP A 436 -13.92 -11.20 3.24
C ASP A 436 -13.57 -11.38 4.73
N LEU A 437 -14.34 -12.19 5.48
CA LEU A 437 -14.08 -12.46 6.90
C LEU A 437 -12.73 -13.14 7.19
N THR A 438 -12.08 -13.78 6.20
CA THR A 438 -10.74 -14.36 6.41
C THR A 438 -9.65 -13.31 6.59
N TYR A 439 -9.91 -12.06 6.20
CA TYR A 439 -8.99 -10.93 6.34
C TYR A 439 -9.26 -10.08 7.59
N GLY A 440 -10.47 -10.14 8.14
CA GLY A 440 -10.95 -9.27 9.22
C GLY A 440 -12.40 -8.82 8.97
N MET A 441 -12.98 -8.07 9.92
CA MET A 441 -14.40 -7.67 9.86
C MET A 441 -14.71 -6.79 8.64
N MET A 442 -13.79 -5.90 8.27
CA MET A 442 -13.92 -5.05 7.09
C MET A 442 -13.33 -5.67 5.81
N GLY A 443 -12.85 -6.92 5.86
CA GLY A 443 -12.27 -7.67 4.76
C GLY A 443 -10.96 -7.11 4.20
N SER A 444 -10.50 -7.66 3.07
CA SER A 444 -9.20 -7.32 2.45
C SER A 444 -9.06 -5.83 2.08
N LEU A 445 -7.88 -5.25 2.28
CA LEU A 445 -7.51 -3.91 1.81
C LEU A 445 -7.77 -3.73 0.30
N PHE A 446 -7.61 -4.80 -0.48
CA PHE A 446 -7.64 -4.71 -1.94
C PHE A 446 -8.99 -5.01 -2.58
N ARG A 447 -9.92 -5.67 -1.87
CA ARG A 447 -11.19 -6.14 -2.45
C ARG A 447 -12.29 -6.42 -1.43
N SER A 448 -13.51 -6.52 -1.94
CA SER A 448 -14.62 -7.25 -1.34
C SER A 448 -15.15 -8.22 -2.39
N GLY A 449 -14.97 -9.52 -2.16
CA GLY A 449 -15.24 -10.54 -3.18
C GLY A 449 -14.45 -10.30 -4.48
N SER A 450 -15.17 -10.25 -5.61
CA SER A 450 -14.60 -10.00 -6.94
C SER A 450 -14.37 -8.50 -7.23
N ARG A 451 -14.81 -7.59 -6.37
CA ARG A 451 -14.76 -6.14 -6.59
C ARG A 451 -13.55 -5.51 -5.92
N GLN A 452 -12.77 -4.76 -6.68
CA GLN A 452 -11.60 -4.03 -6.17
C GLN A 452 -12.01 -2.79 -5.35
N THR A 453 -11.24 -2.49 -4.31
CA THR A 453 -11.43 -1.27 -3.51
C THR A 453 -10.90 -0.02 -4.22
N PHE A 454 -11.33 1.14 -3.75
CA PHE A 454 -10.77 2.43 -4.13
C PHE A 454 -9.25 2.47 -3.92
N PHE A 455 -8.76 2.00 -2.76
CA PHE A 455 -7.32 1.89 -2.49
C PHE A 455 -6.59 1.05 -3.55
N SER A 456 -7.09 -0.16 -3.85
CA SER A 456 -6.54 -1.05 -4.89
C SER A 456 -6.42 -0.35 -6.24
N SER A 457 -7.45 0.37 -6.64
CA SER A 457 -7.46 1.13 -7.91
C SER A 457 -6.39 2.24 -7.92
N GLN A 458 -6.15 2.90 -6.79
CA GLN A 458 -5.11 3.91 -6.66
C GLN A 458 -3.71 3.28 -6.71
N VAL A 459 -3.49 2.13 -6.06
CA VAL A 459 -2.22 1.38 -6.15
C VAL A 459 -1.92 1.06 -7.61
N VAL A 460 -2.86 0.43 -8.31
CA VAL A 460 -2.71 0.06 -9.73
C VAL A 460 -2.45 1.29 -10.59
N ARG A 461 -3.13 2.41 -10.34
CA ARG A 461 -3.03 3.61 -11.18
C ARG A 461 -1.78 4.45 -10.92
N TYR A 462 -1.33 4.57 -9.67
CA TYR A 462 -0.32 5.58 -9.29
C TYR A 462 1.00 5.01 -8.77
N ALA A 463 1.02 3.82 -8.17
CA ALA A 463 2.27 3.17 -7.71
C ALA A 463 2.89 2.37 -8.86
N ASP A 464 4.07 2.75 -9.36
CA ASP A 464 4.75 1.99 -10.44
C ASP A 464 5.17 0.61 -9.94
N LEU A 465 5.73 0.60 -8.74
CA LEU A 465 6.10 -0.57 -7.95
C LEU A 465 5.36 -0.55 -6.62
N TYR A 466 5.14 -1.72 -6.02
CA TYR A 466 4.69 -1.83 -4.64
C TYR A 466 5.21 -3.12 -3.99
N ALA A 467 5.39 -3.10 -2.67
CA ALA A 467 5.82 -4.27 -1.89
C ALA A 467 5.43 -4.10 -0.42
N ALA A 468 5.59 -5.17 0.36
CA ALA A 468 5.43 -5.12 1.82
C ALA A 468 6.46 -4.20 2.49
N THR A 469 7.69 -4.18 1.98
CA THR A 469 8.80 -3.36 2.48
C THR A 469 9.71 -2.96 1.33
N LEU A 470 10.35 -1.78 1.44
CA LEU A 470 11.39 -1.35 0.50
C LEU A 470 12.62 -2.26 0.53
N LEU A 471 12.86 -2.96 1.65
CA LEU A 471 14.01 -3.83 1.83
C LEU A 471 14.05 -4.98 0.82
N ASN A 472 12.92 -5.29 0.18
CA ASN A 472 12.87 -6.24 -0.93
C ASN A 472 13.76 -5.85 -2.11
N LEU A 473 14.20 -4.59 -2.22
CA LEU A 473 15.19 -4.15 -3.21
C LEU A 473 16.51 -4.92 -3.09
N ILE A 474 16.87 -5.42 -1.91
CA ILE A 474 18.11 -6.20 -1.70
C ILE A 474 18.19 -7.44 -2.61
N TYR A 475 17.03 -7.97 -3.02
CA TYR A 475 16.93 -9.18 -3.83
C TYR A 475 16.99 -8.92 -5.34
N TYR A 476 17.13 -7.67 -5.78
CA TYR A 476 17.16 -7.28 -7.20
C TYR A 476 18.48 -6.57 -7.51
N PRO A 477 19.14 -6.89 -8.64
CA PRO A 477 20.27 -6.08 -9.10
C PRO A 477 19.79 -4.68 -9.51
N PHE A 478 20.60 -3.64 -9.35
CA PHE A 478 20.18 -2.29 -9.76
C PHE A 478 20.17 -2.06 -11.28
N SER A 479 20.58 -3.06 -12.05
CA SER A 479 20.32 -3.15 -13.50
C SER A 479 18.98 -3.82 -13.84
N TYR A 480 18.17 -4.20 -12.84
CA TYR A 480 16.93 -4.94 -13.08
C TYR A 480 15.90 -4.11 -13.83
N MET A 481 15.26 -4.75 -14.81
CA MET A 481 14.12 -4.21 -15.54
C MET A 481 12.83 -4.85 -14.99
N PHE A 482 12.12 -4.12 -14.14
CA PHE A 482 10.76 -4.48 -13.78
C PHE A 482 9.86 -4.39 -15.02
N ARG A 483 9.10 -5.45 -15.29
CA ARG A 483 8.24 -5.56 -16.47
C ARG A 483 6.79 -5.76 -16.05
N ALA A 484 5.94 -4.84 -16.47
CA ALA A 484 4.49 -5.03 -16.50
C ALA A 484 4.06 -5.38 -17.94
N PRO A 485 3.08 -6.27 -18.14
CA PRO A 485 2.49 -6.49 -19.46
C PRO A 485 1.86 -5.20 -19.99
N ALA A 486 1.92 -4.99 -21.30
CA ALA A 486 1.22 -3.86 -21.93
C ALA A 486 -0.29 -4.02 -21.72
N MET A 487 -0.95 -2.96 -21.23
CA MET A 487 -2.40 -2.96 -21.10
C MET A 487 -3.02 -2.83 -22.49
N LEU A 488 -3.93 -3.75 -22.80
CA LEU A 488 -4.68 -3.79 -24.05
C LEU A 488 -6.12 -3.36 -23.78
N VAL A 489 -6.69 -2.55 -24.67
CA VAL A 489 -8.13 -2.25 -24.66
C VAL A 489 -8.87 -3.51 -25.11
N SER A 490 -10.10 -3.72 -24.64
CA SER A 490 -10.90 -4.92 -24.96
C SER A 490 -11.00 -5.21 -26.47
N THR A 491 -11.10 -4.17 -27.30
CA THR A 491 -11.11 -4.30 -28.77
C THR A 491 -9.85 -4.97 -29.33
N THR A 492 -8.68 -4.68 -28.75
CA THR A 492 -7.40 -5.27 -29.17
C THR A 492 -7.21 -6.73 -28.75
N PHE A 493 -7.98 -7.23 -27.78
CA PHE A 493 -7.98 -8.66 -27.40
C PHE A 493 -8.64 -9.52 -28.49
N SER A 494 -9.75 -9.05 -29.06
CA SER A 494 -10.45 -9.72 -30.16
C SER A 494 -9.52 -9.90 -31.38
N PHE A 495 -8.69 -8.89 -31.69
CA PHE A 495 -7.73 -8.98 -32.80
C PHE A 495 -6.60 -9.99 -32.59
N LYS A 496 -6.13 -10.23 -31.37
CA LYS A 496 -5.08 -11.23 -31.12
C LYS A 496 -5.59 -12.66 -31.34
N ASP A 497 -6.82 -12.95 -30.94
CA ASP A 497 -7.45 -14.24 -31.25
C ASP A 497 -7.80 -14.38 -32.74
N LEU A 498 -8.21 -13.30 -33.41
CA LEU A 498 -8.45 -13.31 -34.86
C LEU A 498 -7.15 -13.44 -35.69
N THR A 499 -6.05 -12.81 -35.27
CA THR A 499 -4.76 -12.94 -35.97
C THR A 499 -4.08 -14.28 -35.70
N MET A 500 -4.15 -14.82 -34.49
CA MET A 500 -3.68 -16.18 -34.21
C MET A 500 -4.50 -17.26 -34.93
N ARG A 501 -5.83 -17.12 -35.00
CA ARG A 501 -6.67 -18.06 -35.77
C ARG A 501 -6.45 -17.95 -37.29
N SER A 502 -6.25 -16.76 -37.84
CA SER A 502 -6.00 -16.59 -39.28
C SER A 502 -4.61 -17.04 -39.73
N LEU A 503 -3.58 -16.90 -38.88
CA LEU A 503 -2.24 -17.44 -39.15
C LEU A 503 -2.19 -18.98 -39.03
N LEU A 504 -2.96 -19.58 -38.13
CA LEU A 504 -3.05 -21.04 -37.99
C LEU A 504 -3.85 -21.72 -39.13
N VAL A 505 -4.78 -21.00 -39.77
CA VAL A 505 -5.52 -21.53 -40.94
C VAL A 505 -4.69 -21.43 -42.23
N ARG A 506 -3.80 -20.44 -42.38
CA ARG A 506 -2.93 -20.32 -43.58
C ARG A 506 -1.73 -21.28 -43.61
N CYS A 507 -1.36 -21.90 -42.48
CA CYS A 507 -0.26 -22.87 -42.41
C CYS A 507 -0.69 -24.34 -42.54
N ARG A 508 -1.97 -24.65 -42.77
CA ARG A 508 -2.47 -26.04 -42.84
C ARG A 508 -3.05 -26.49 -44.19
N THR A 509 -3.00 -25.68 -45.24
CA THR A 509 -3.52 -26.05 -46.58
C THR A 509 -2.54 -25.73 -47.71
N ASN A 510 -1.29 -26.21 -47.62
CA ASN A 510 -0.44 -26.38 -48.82
C ASN A 510 0.70 -27.38 -48.56
N ARG A 511 0.33 -28.65 -48.35
CA ARG A 511 1.19 -29.80 -48.61
C ARG A 511 0.30 -30.94 -49.11
N LEU A 512 0.16 -31.08 -50.42
CA LEU A 512 0.36 -32.33 -51.17
C LEU A 512 -0.20 -32.24 -52.61
N SER A 513 0.62 -32.76 -53.53
CA SER A 513 0.39 -33.05 -54.96
C SER A 513 0.48 -31.86 -55.92
N ARG A 514 1.14 -31.93 -57.09
CA ARG A 514 1.95 -32.97 -57.76
C ARG A 514 2.64 -32.31 -58.97
N THR A 515 3.88 -32.71 -59.26
CA THR A 515 4.50 -32.94 -60.60
C THR A 515 4.48 -31.88 -61.73
N SER A 516 5.71 -31.57 -62.19
CA SER A 516 6.17 -31.37 -63.57
C SER A 516 5.49 -30.35 -64.50
N SER A 517 6.20 -29.26 -64.80
CA SER A 517 6.69 -28.96 -66.16
C SER A 517 7.43 -27.62 -66.17
N ALA A 518 8.62 -27.62 -66.77
CA ALA A 518 9.39 -26.43 -67.09
C ALA A 518 8.68 -25.57 -68.16
N SER A 519 8.83 -24.25 -68.09
CA SER A 519 9.25 -23.36 -69.20
C SER A 519 8.75 -21.91 -69.05
N LEU A 520 9.60 -20.98 -69.50
CA LEU A 520 9.35 -19.62 -70.01
C LEU A 520 8.97 -18.52 -68.99
N TRP A 521 9.92 -17.66 -68.59
CA TRP A 521 10.37 -16.42 -69.26
C TRP A 521 9.43 -15.20 -69.11
N ASN A 522 10.03 -14.17 -68.50
CA ASN A 522 9.96 -12.73 -68.81
C ASN A 522 8.80 -11.82 -68.35
N ARG A 523 9.24 -10.75 -67.65
CA ARG A 523 8.93 -9.32 -67.83
C ARG A 523 7.45 -8.90 -67.83
N ARG A 524 7.08 -8.13 -66.81
CA ARG A 524 7.08 -6.65 -66.86
C ARG A 524 7.02 -6.08 -65.45
#